data_AF-A0A9P3AHR8-F1
#
_entry.id   AF-A0A9P3AHR8-F1
#
_cell.length_a   1.000
_cell.length_b   1.000
_cell.length_c   1.000
_cell.angle_alpha   90.00
_cell.angle_beta   90.00
_cell.angle_gamma   90.00
#
_symmetry.space_group_name_H-M   'P 1'
#
loop_
_entity.id
_entity.type
_entity.pdbx_description
1 polymer ?
#
loop_
_entity_poly.entity_id
_entity_poly.type
_entity_poly.pdbx_seq_one_letter_code
_entity_poly.pdbx_strand_id
1 'polypeptide(L)'
;MGIEQFDPHDASLAQMQNILLIELKKGGFKLNRKEVNQADEYVQDIASSGYVNGSPFITAWVVGQSIAAGVATTKTVGDEHHKYGQVRATTYGTLVGTANLRLMRLRETLEDRYGNLKTDALLLKVLATQEQMSFDLGAVPESGAKDEASVTEVV
;
A
#
# COMPACT_ATOMS: atom_id res chain seq x y z
N MET A 1 2.94 -2.22 6.81
CA MET A 1 2.03 -1.43 5.96
C MET A 1 1.60 -2.32 4.82
N GLY A 2 0.36 -2.81 4.86
CA GLY A 2 -0.25 -3.60 3.78
C GLY A 2 -0.77 -2.70 2.66
N ILE A 3 -1.24 -3.32 1.57
CA ILE A 3 -1.88 -2.62 0.43
C ILE A 3 -3.32 -2.16 0.74
N GLU A 4 -3.85 -2.60 1.88
CA GLU A 4 -5.19 -2.29 2.38
C GLU A 4 -5.09 -1.53 3.71
N GLN A 5 -5.96 -0.53 3.87
CA GLN A 5 -6.13 0.21 5.12
C GLN A 5 -7.62 0.28 5.43
N PHE A 6 -7.97 0.16 6.70
CA PHE A 6 -9.34 0.29 7.17
C PHE A 6 -9.83 1.74 7.01
N ASP A 7 -11.09 1.91 6.62
CA ASP A 7 -11.70 3.23 6.51
C ASP A 7 -11.69 3.93 7.89
N PRO A 8 -11.22 5.18 8.00
CA PRO A 8 -11.28 5.95 9.25
C PRO A 8 -12.71 6.14 9.80
N HIS A 9 -13.72 6.12 8.92
CA HIS A 9 -15.14 6.27 9.28
C HIS A 9 -15.85 4.92 9.51
N ASP A 10 -15.31 3.83 8.98
CA ASP A 10 -15.80 2.47 9.22
C ASP A 10 -14.64 1.46 9.22
N ALA A 11 -14.06 1.26 10.40
CA ALA A 11 -12.92 0.37 10.57
C ALA A 11 -13.24 -1.12 10.32
N SER A 12 -14.49 -1.48 10.01
CA SER A 12 -14.90 -2.85 9.68
C SER A 12 -14.56 -3.25 8.24
N LEU A 13 -14.35 -2.28 7.34
CA LEU A 13 -14.11 -2.52 5.92
C LEU A 13 -12.69 -2.13 5.51
N ALA A 14 -11.98 -3.11 4.94
CA ALA A 14 -10.69 -2.89 4.30
C ALA A 14 -10.89 -2.21 2.93
N GLN A 15 -10.12 -1.16 2.67
CA GLN A 15 -10.13 -0.41 1.42
C GLN A 15 -8.75 -0.37 0.77
N MET A 16 -8.73 -0.43 -0.55
CA MET A 16 -7.50 -0.28 -1.33
C MET A 16 -7.10 1.20 -1.37
N GLN A 17 -5.85 1.47 -1.04
CA GLN A 17 -5.37 2.86 -0.92
C GLN A 17 -4.57 3.32 -2.14
N ASN A 18 -3.78 2.42 -2.74
CA ASN A 18 -2.87 2.78 -3.82
C ASN A 18 -2.83 1.69 -4.87
N ILE A 19 -2.86 2.10 -6.13
CA ILE A 19 -2.65 1.21 -7.28
C ILE A 19 -1.43 1.70 -8.06
N LEU A 20 -0.51 0.79 -8.36
CA LEU A 20 0.63 1.06 -9.23
C LEU A 20 0.39 0.39 -10.58
N LEU A 21 0.26 1.19 -11.63
CA LEU A 21 0.18 0.73 -13.01
C LEU A 21 1.51 1.01 -13.71
N ILE A 22 2.04 0.04 -14.46
CA ILE A 22 3.29 0.20 -15.22
C ILE A 22 3.09 -0.27 -16.66
N GLU A 23 3.20 0.67 -17.59
CA GLU A 23 3.23 0.44 -19.04
C GLU A 23 4.70 0.44 -19.50
N LEU A 24 5.23 -0.75 -19.81
CA LEU A 24 6.59 -0.90 -20.33
C LEU A 24 6.61 -0.93 -21.85
N LYS A 25 7.37 -0.03 -22.49
CA LYS A 25 7.59 -0.05 -23.94
C LYS A 25 8.89 -0.73 -24.31
N LYS A 26 8.94 -1.43 -25.44
CA LYS A 26 10.16 -2.13 -25.90
C LYS A 26 11.40 -1.24 -25.99
N GLY A 27 12.59 -1.85 -25.99
CA GLY A 27 13.86 -1.13 -26.20
C GLY A 27 13.85 -0.29 -27.49
N GLY A 28 14.54 0.84 -27.47
CA GLY A 28 14.53 1.80 -28.58
C GLY A 28 13.29 2.69 -28.67
N PHE A 29 12.24 2.41 -27.90
CA PHE A 29 10.96 3.11 -28.05
C PHE A 29 10.99 4.52 -27.46
N LYS A 30 10.58 5.51 -28.25
CA LYS A 30 10.45 6.92 -27.86
C LYS A 30 9.00 7.21 -27.47
N LEU A 31 8.78 7.63 -26.23
CA LEU A 31 7.47 7.96 -25.69
C LEU A 31 6.93 9.25 -26.32
N ASN A 32 5.69 9.19 -26.81
CA ASN A 32 4.96 10.34 -27.33
C ASN A 32 3.71 10.58 -26.46
N ARG A 33 2.90 11.57 -26.85
CA ARG A 33 1.65 11.91 -26.16
C ARG A 33 0.65 10.75 -26.17
N LYS A 34 0.66 9.91 -27.20
CA LYS A 34 -0.25 8.77 -27.33
C LYS A 34 -0.10 7.80 -26.17
N GLU A 35 1.13 7.47 -25.79
CA GLU A 35 1.42 6.49 -24.75
C GLU A 35 1.08 7.03 -23.36
N VAL A 36 1.27 8.34 -23.14
CA VAL A 36 0.84 9.00 -21.90
C VAL A 36 -0.68 9.02 -21.81
N ASN A 37 -1.38 9.32 -22.92
CA ASN A 37 -2.84 9.31 -22.95
C ASN A 37 -3.40 7.89 -22.76
N GLN A 38 -2.77 6.87 -23.33
CA GLN A 38 -3.16 5.48 -23.10
C GLN A 38 -3.08 5.09 -21.61
N ALA A 39 -2.01 5.50 -20.92
CA ALA A 39 -1.91 5.25 -19.49
C ALA A 39 -2.92 6.06 -18.66
N ASP A 40 -3.28 7.25 -19.13
CA ASP A 40 -4.34 8.06 -18.53
C ASP A 40 -5.72 7.39 -18.66
N GLU A 41 -6.03 6.83 -19.83
CA GLU A 41 -7.24 6.05 -20.07
C GLU A 41 -7.33 4.85 -19.10
N TYR A 42 -6.24 4.09 -18.92
CA TYR A 42 -6.22 3.00 -17.95
C TYR A 42 -6.45 3.45 -16.51
N VAL A 43 -5.94 4.62 -16.11
CA VAL A 43 -6.22 5.17 -14.77
C VAL A 43 -7.72 5.45 -14.60
N GLN A 44 -8.36 6.03 -15.62
CA GLN A 44 -9.80 6.31 -15.59
C GLN A 44 -10.64 5.03 -15.61
N ASP A 45 -10.24 4.04 -16.41
CA ASP A 45 -10.93 2.75 -16.48
C ASP A 45 -10.88 2.02 -15.13
N ILE A 46 -9.71 1.98 -14.47
CA ILE A 46 -9.57 1.37 -13.14
C ILE A 46 -10.44 2.11 -12.12
N ALA A 47 -10.38 3.44 -12.10
CA ALA A 47 -11.14 4.26 -11.16
C ALA A 47 -12.67 4.11 -11.35
N SER A 48 -13.13 3.94 -12.58
CA SER A 48 -14.56 3.80 -12.92
C SER A 48 -15.06 2.36 -12.94
N SER A 49 -14.18 1.37 -12.80
CA SER A 49 -14.51 -0.05 -12.96
C SER A 49 -15.47 -0.62 -11.92
N GLY A 50 -15.56 -0.01 -10.74
CA GLY A 50 -16.37 -0.52 -9.62
C GLY A 50 -15.85 -1.82 -8.99
N TYR A 51 -14.75 -2.39 -9.49
CA TYR A 51 -14.16 -3.63 -8.95
C TYR A 51 -13.22 -3.41 -7.77
N VAL A 52 -12.81 -2.16 -7.53
CA VAL A 52 -11.92 -1.81 -6.43
C VAL A 52 -12.72 -1.13 -5.33
N ASN A 53 -12.66 -1.70 -4.13
CA ASN A 53 -13.32 -1.14 -2.96
C ASN A 53 -12.53 0.07 -2.42
N GLY A 54 -13.22 1.19 -2.21
CA GLY A 54 -12.62 2.47 -1.84
C GLY A 54 -12.26 3.34 -3.05
N SER A 55 -11.53 4.42 -2.79
CA SER A 55 -11.07 5.40 -3.79
C SER A 55 -9.53 5.45 -3.81
N PRO A 56 -8.87 4.40 -4.33
CA PRO A 56 -7.42 4.33 -4.33
C PRO A 56 -6.81 5.42 -5.20
N PHE A 57 -5.65 5.92 -4.80
CA PHE A 57 -4.85 6.77 -5.66
C PHE A 57 -4.05 5.92 -6.66
N ILE A 58 -4.30 6.11 -7.96
CA ILE A 58 -3.68 5.30 -9.01
C ILE A 58 -2.48 6.05 -9.58
N THR A 59 -1.29 5.48 -9.42
CA THR A 59 -0.05 5.99 -10.04
C THR A 59 0.31 5.14 -11.23
N ALA A 60 0.20 5.70 -12.43
CA ALA A 60 0.62 5.07 -13.67
C ALA A 60 2.00 5.56 -14.11
N TRP A 61 2.86 4.62 -14.51
CA TRP A 61 4.16 4.90 -15.11
C TRP A 61 4.23 4.38 -16.53
N VAL A 62 4.62 5.25 -17.45
CA VAL A 62 4.95 4.89 -18.83
C VAL A 62 6.46 4.93 -18.96
N VAL A 63 7.07 3.78 -19.28
CA VAL A 63 8.52 3.63 -19.31
C VAL A 63 8.98 3.30 -20.73
N GLY A 64 9.92 4.10 -21.25
CA GLY A 64 10.52 3.89 -22.57
C GLY A 64 12.01 4.22 -22.59
N GLN A 65 12.63 4.22 -23.76
CA GLN A 65 14.05 4.57 -23.89
C GLN A 65 14.28 6.07 -23.84
N SER A 66 13.38 6.86 -24.43
CA SER A 66 13.46 8.32 -24.45
C SER A 66 12.06 8.93 -24.48
N ILE A 67 11.96 10.24 -24.20
CA ILE A 67 10.70 10.98 -24.21
C ILE A 67 10.81 12.05 -25.30
N ALA A 68 9.77 12.19 -26.13
CA ALA A 68 9.74 13.22 -27.15
C ALA A 68 9.60 14.63 -26.54
N ALA A 69 10.19 15.63 -27.23
CA ALA A 69 10.05 17.02 -26.84
C ALA A 69 8.56 17.43 -26.87
N GLY A 70 8.13 18.20 -25.87
CA GLY A 70 6.74 18.65 -25.75
C GLY A 70 5.76 17.59 -25.19
N VAL A 71 6.24 16.42 -24.77
CA VAL A 71 5.45 15.45 -24.00
C VAL A 71 5.55 15.81 -22.51
N ALA A 72 4.40 15.98 -21.86
CA ALA A 72 4.34 16.18 -20.42
C ALA A 72 4.79 14.90 -19.72
N THR A 73 5.78 15.01 -18.82
CA THR A 73 6.31 13.87 -18.06
C THR A 73 5.47 13.53 -16.83
N THR A 74 4.55 14.41 -16.45
CA THR A 74 3.61 14.20 -15.35
C THR A 74 2.26 14.80 -15.72
N LYS A 75 1.19 14.04 -15.47
CA LYS A 75 -0.20 14.46 -15.66
C LYS A 75 -1.01 13.96 -14.47
N THR A 76 -1.78 14.84 -13.83
CA THR A 76 -2.72 14.45 -12.76
C THR A 76 -4.07 14.09 -13.38
N VAL A 77 -4.69 13.04 -12.88
CA VAL A 77 -6.00 12.54 -13.32
C VAL A 77 -7.03 12.77 -12.22
N GLY A 78 -8.18 13.34 -12.60
CA GLY A 78 -9.28 13.67 -11.69
C GLY A 78 -9.85 15.07 -11.91
N ASP A 79 -10.98 15.33 -11.27
CA ASP A 79 -11.72 16.59 -11.36
C ASP A 79 -11.15 17.66 -10.40
N GLU A 80 -11.78 18.83 -10.31
CA GLU A 80 -11.31 19.92 -9.42
C GLU A 80 -11.35 19.57 -7.94
N HIS A 81 -12.26 18.68 -7.53
CA HIS A 81 -12.53 18.36 -6.13
C HIS A 81 -11.85 17.07 -5.67
N HIS A 82 -11.55 16.16 -6.59
CA HIS A 82 -11.02 14.85 -6.31
C HIS A 82 -9.98 14.40 -7.36
N LYS A 83 -8.72 14.32 -6.93
CA LYS A 83 -7.62 13.75 -7.72
C LYS A 83 -7.45 12.28 -7.34
N TYR A 84 -7.79 11.38 -8.26
CA TYR A 84 -7.73 9.94 -8.05
C TYR A 84 -6.54 9.27 -8.74
N GLY A 85 -5.72 10.01 -9.50
CA GLY A 85 -4.51 9.42 -10.04
C GLY A 85 -3.49 10.37 -10.64
N GLN A 86 -2.39 9.78 -11.11
CA GLN A 86 -1.31 10.48 -11.78
C GLN A 86 -0.64 9.57 -12.80
N VAL A 87 -0.35 10.10 -13.99
CA VAL A 87 0.46 9.46 -15.02
C VAL A 87 1.83 10.10 -15.07
N ARG A 88 2.89 9.28 -15.12
CA ARG A 88 4.27 9.73 -15.20
C ARG A 88 4.98 9.04 -16.36
N ALA A 89 5.60 9.82 -17.24
CA ALA A 89 6.48 9.28 -18.27
C ALA A 89 7.93 9.36 -17.80
N THR A 90 8.66 8.24 -17.91
CA THR A 90 10.08 8.17 -17.53
C THR A 90 10.86 7.30 -18.49
N THR A 91 12.18 7.35 -18.36
CA THR A 91 13.08 6.48 -19.13
C THR A 91 13.54 5.29 -18.29
N TYR A 92 13.91 4.20 -18.96
CA TYR A 92 14.58 3.07 -18.33
C TYR A 92 15.81 3.50 -17.52
N GLY A 93 16.64 4.38 -18.08
CA GLY A 93 17.85 4.88 -17.41
C GLY A 93 17.52 5.62 -16.11
N THR A 94 16.52 6.50 -16.13
CA THR A 94 16.07 7.21 -14.93
C THR A 94 15.51 6.26 -13.88
N LEU A 95 14.72 5.27 -14.30
CA LEU A 95 14.11 4.29 -13.39
C LEU A 95 15.18 3.44 -12.69
N VAL A 96 16.11 2.87 -13.46
CA VAL A 96 17.23 2.06 -12.93
C VAL A 96 18.15 2.90 -12.06
N GLY A 97 18.50 4.11 -12.49
CA GLY A 97 19.33 5.03 -11.69
C GLY A 97 18.68 5.36 -10.35
N THR A 98 17.36 5.59 -10.33
CA THR A 98 16.59 5.83 -9.10
C THR A 98 16.56 4.60 -8.20
N ALA A 99 16.39 3.41 -8.77
CA ALA A 99 16.40 2.16 -8.01
C ALA A 99 17.77 1.92 -7.35
N ASN A 100 18.86 2.10 -8.09
CA ASN A 100 20.22 1.97 -7.56
C ASN A 100 20.47 2.96 -6.41
N LEU A 101 20.06 4.22 -6.58
CA LEU A 101 20.20 5.23 -5.53
C LEU A 101 19.41 4.85 -4.26
N ARG A 102 18.19 4.32 -4.41
CA ARG A 102 17.37 3.85 -3.27
C ARG A 102 18.04 2.69 -2.54
N LEU A 103 18.61 1.74 -3.28
CA LEU A 103 19.32 0.59 -2.70
C LEU A 103 20.60 1.01 -1.97
N MET A 104 21.38 1.95 -2.51
CA MET A 104 22.57 2.48 -1.85
C MET A 104 22.20 3.21 -0.54
N ARG A 105 21.18 4.08 -0.57
CA ARG A 105 20.69 4.75 0.65
C ARG A 105 20.16 3.78 1.68
N LEU A 106 19.45 2.73 1.24
CA LEU A 106 18.97 1.70 2.15
C LEU A 106 20.15 0.98 2.81
N ARG A 107 21.18 0.64 2.02
CA ARG A 107 22.41 0.04 2.54
C ARG A 107 23.07 0.94 3.58
N GLU A 108 23.30 2.22 3.27
CA GLU A 108 23.88 3.20 4.21
C GLU A 108 23.04 3.28 5.51
N THR A 109 21.71 3.35 5.38
CA THR A 109 20.80 3.40 6.54
C THR A 109 20.88 2.14 7.40
N LEU A 110 21.09 0.97 6.79
CA LEU A 110 21.27 -0.29 7.51
C LEU A 110 22.65 -0.37 8.17
N GLU A 111 23.70 0.07 7.48
CA GLU A 111 25.06 0.16 8.04
C GLU A 111 25.10 1.12 9.23
N ASP A 112 24.49 2.31 9.13
CA ASP A 112 24.41 3.27 10.24
C ASP A 112 23.66 2.69 11.46
N ARG A 113 22.53 2.00 11.23
CA ARG A 113 21.71 1.47 12.32
C ARG A 113 22.24 0.20 12.95
N TYR A 114 22.93 -0.63 12.18
CA TYR A 114 23.26 -2.00 12.60
C TYR A 114 24.75 -2.34 12.49
N GLY A 115 25.58 -1.48 11.89
CA GLY A 115 27.00 -1.75 11.65
C GLY A 115 27.85 -1.88 12.93
N ASN A 116 27.40 -1.28 14.03
CA ASN A 116 28.08 -1.38 15.33
C ASN A 116 27.50 -2.48 16.25
N LEU A 117 26.48 -3.22 15.81
CA LEU A 117 25.88 -4.29 16.61
C LEU A 117 26.52 -5.63 16.23
N LYS A 118 27.03 -6.36 17.24
CA LYS A 118 27.48 -7.75 17.05
C LYS A 118 26.29 -8.61 16.58
N THR A 119 26.54 -9.52 15.64
CA THR A 119 25.52 -10.38 15.00
C THR A 119 24.60 -11.07 16.02
N ASP A 120 25.14 -11.51 17.16
CA ASP A 120 24.37 -12.17 18.22
C ASP A 120 23.38 -11.23 18.93
N ALA A 121 23.73 -9.94 19.07
CA ALA A 121 22.84 -8.92 19.64
C ALA A 121 21.71 -8.53 18.67
N LEU A 122 21.96 -8.58 17.35
CA LEU A 122 20.92 -8.41 16.34
C LEU A 122 19.94 -9.58 16.35
N LEU A 123 20.46 -10.82 16.46
CA LEU A 123 19.67 -12.03 16.54
C LEU A 123 18.75 -11.99 17.77
N LEU A 124 19.31 -11.67 18.94
CA LEU A 124 18.54 -11.52 20.19
C LEU A 124 17.47 -10.43 20.09
N LYS A 125 17.75 -9.29 19.43
CA LYS A 125 16.75 -8.24 19.23
C LYS A 125 15.59 -8.69 18.34
N VAL A 126 15.89 -9.35 17.22
CA VAL A 126 14.85 -9.85 16.30
C VAL A 126 13.99 -10.92 16.99
N LEU A 127 14.63 -11.84 17.71
CA LEU A 127 13.95 -12.92 18.44
C LEU A 127 13.14 -12.38 19.64
N ALA A 128 13.63 -11.34 20.32
CA ALA A 128 12.89 -10.69 21.42
C ALA A 128 11.69 -9.86 20.96
N THR A 129 11.58 -9.53 19.66
CA THR A 129 10.45 -8.74 19.13
C THR A 129 9.21 -9.61 18.87
N GLN A 130 9.31 -10.94 18.93
CA GLN A 130 8.17 -11.84 18.85
C GLN A 130 7.56 -12.13 20.22
N GLU A 131 6.94 -11.12 20.85
CA GLU A 131 5.94 -11.41 21.89
C GLU A 131 4.61 -11.69 21.19
N GLN A 132 4.34 -12.97 20.95
CA GLN A 132 3.01 -13.43 20.59
C GLN A 132 2.11 -13.14 21.81
N MET A 133 1.28 -12.09 21.72
CA MET A 133 0.32 -11.77 22.78
C MET A 133 -0.51 -13.02 23.07
N SER A 134 -0.43 -13.54 24.29
CA SER A 134 -1.24 -14.67 24.72
C SER A 134 -2.70 -14.28 24.56
N PHE A 135 -3.39 -14.92 23.62
CA PHE A 135 -4.81 -14.72 23.43
C PHE A 135 -5.52 -15.47 24.55
N ASP A 136 -5.89 -14.74 25.61
CA ASP A 136 -6.66 -15.28 26.72
C ASP A 136 -8.08 -15.60 26.22
N LEU A 137 -8.34 -16.87 25.92
CA LEU A 137 -9.72 -17.34 25.73
C LEU A 137 -10.38 -17.29 27.10
N GLY A 138 -11.06 -16.18 27.36
CA GLY A 138 -11.85 -15.94 28.56
C GLY A 138 -12.69 -17.17 28.92
N ALA A 139 -12.68 -17.49 30.22
CA ALA A 139 -13.44 -18.58 30.82
C ALA A 139 -14.87 -18.61 30.26
N VAL A 140 -15.23 -19.78 29.73
CA VAL A 140 -16.59 -20.09 29.29
C VAL A 140 -17.53 -19.89 30.49
N PRO A 141 -18.60 -19.09 30.39
CA PRO A 141 -19.58 -19.02 31.45
C PRO A 141 -20.33 -20.36 31.48
N GLU A 142 -20.24 -21.09 32.58
CA GLU A 142 -21.10 -22.26 32.80
C GLU A 142 -22.56 -21.81 32.87
N SER A 143 -23.33 -22.12 31.82
CA SER A 143 -24.79 -22.10 31.85
C SER A 143 -25.28 -23.45 32.39
N GLY A 144 -25.86 -23.47 33.58
CA GLY A 144 -26.49 -24.66 34.15
C GLY A 144 -27.49 -24.31 35.24
N ALA A 145 -28.76 -24.28 34.87
CA ALA A 145 -29.92 -23.99 35.71
C ALA A 145 -30.10 -24.99 36.86
N LYS A 146 -30.62 -24.51 38.01
CA LYS A 146 -31.71 -25.16 38.76
C LYS A 146 -32.60 -24.13 39.45
N ASP A 147 -33.86 -24.17 39.05
CA ASP A 147 -35.05 -23.76 39.80
C ASP A 147 -35.00 -24.26 41.24
N GLU A 148 -35.40 -23.42 42.21
CA GLU A 148 -36.34 -23.82 43.26
C GLU A 148 -36.95 -22.59 43.96
N ALA A 149 -38.26 -22.63 44.09
CA ALA A 149 -39.14 -21.58 44.57
C ALA A 149 -39.03 -21.34 46.09
N SER A 150 -39.26 -20.10 46.55
CA SER A 150 -40.14 -19.88 47.71
C SER A 150 -40.72 -18.47 47.72
N VAL A 151 -42.00 -18.44 48.05
CA VAL A 151 -42.92 -17.31 48.11
C VAL A 151 -42.97 -16.81 49.57
N THR A 152 -42.94 -15.48 49.74
CA THR A 152 -43.59 -14.63 50.78
C THR A 152 -43.65 -15.10 52.24
N GLU A 153 -43.12 -14.31 53.18
CA GLU A 153 -43.95 -13.66 54.21
C GLU A 153 -43.24 -12.52 54.98
N VAL A 154 -44.06 -11.53 55.32
CA VAL A 154 -43.82 -10.32 56.09
C VAL A 154 -44.10 -10.61 57.56
N VAL A 155 -43.22 -10.18 58.46
CA VAL A 155 -43.59 -9.68 59.80
C VAL A 155 -42.73 -8.46 60.11
#